data_AF-A0A3S0RSA7-F1
#
_entry.id   AF-A0A3S0RSA7-F1
#
_cell.length_a   1.000
_cell.length_b   1.000
_cell.length_c   1.000
_cell.angle_alpha   90.00
_cell.angle_beta   90.00
_cell.angle_gamma   90.00
#
_symmetry.space_group_name_H-M   'P 1'
#
loop_
_entity.id
_entity.type
_entity.pdbx_description
1 polymer ?
#
loop_
_entity_poly.entity_id
_entity_poly.type
_entity_poly.pdbx_seq_one_letter_code
_entity_poly.pdbx_strand_id
1 'polypeptide(L)' 'MALQWIVLWGGTAIAASILAGILAGIKNRDLSYWIGWSFLVPPAVIWLLFLPKYKGPRPRQPRLDDIDRRENGPL' A
#
# COMPACT_ATOMS: atom_id res chain seq x y z
N MET A 1 2.28 10.38 -29.40
CA MET A 1 2.03 11.23 -28.21
C MET A 1 1.30 10.49 -27.10
N ALA A 2 0.06 10.00 -27.29
CA ALA A 2 -0.71 9.34 -26.21
C ALA A 2 -0.02 8.10 -25.60
N LEU A 3 0.57 7.23 -26.43
CA LEU A 3 1.27 6.03 -25.95
C LEU A 3 2.45 6.35 -25.02
N GLN A 4 3.24 7.39 -25.34
CA GLN A 4 4.36 7.81 -24.50
C GLN A 4 3.90 8.24 -23.11
N TRP A 5 2.77 8.95 -23.03
CA TRP A 5 2.18 9.35 -21.75
C TRP A 5 1.69 8.16 -20.94
N ILE A 6 1.08 7.16 -21.59
CA ILE A 6 0.65 5.92 -20.92
C ILE A 6 1.85 5.17 -20.35
N VAL A 7 2.93 5.04 -21.11
CA VAL A 7 4.16 4.35 -20.68
C VAL A 7 4.82 5.09 -19.51
N LEU A 8 4.96 6.41 -19.62
CA LEU A 8 5.49 7.23 -18.52
C LEU A 8 4.64 7.10 -17.26
N TRP A 9 3.32 7.22 -17.39
CA TRP A 9 2.41 7.09 -16.28
C TRP A 9 2.48 5.70 -15.64
N GLY A 10 2.36 4.62 -16.43
CA GLY A 10 2.43 3.25 -15.93
C GLY A 10 3.76 2.93 -15.26
N GLY A 11 4.88 3.36 -15.85
CA GLY A 11 6.22 3.19 -15.26
C GLY A 11 6.34 3.91 -13.91
N THR A 12 5.89 5.17 -13.83
CA THR A 12 5.91 5.93 -12.56
C THR A 12 4.99 5.32 -11.50
N ALA A 13 3.80 4.84 -11.87
CA ALA A 13 2.87 4.17 -10.97
C ALA A 13 3.44 2.88 -10.37
N ILE A 14 4.07 2.03 -11.20
CA ILE A 14 4.70 0.80 -10.73
C ILE A 14 5.87 1.12 -9.80
N ALA A 15 6.75 2.05 -10.18
CA ALA A 15 7.88 2.46 -9.35
C ALA A 15 7.42 3.03 -7.99
N ALA A 16 6.41 3.90 -7.99
CA ALA A 16 5.83 4.47 -6.77
C ALA A 16 5.22 3.40 -5.87
N SER A 17 4.55 2.41 -6.43
CA SER A 17 3.95 1.27 -5.70
C SER A 17 5.01 0.43 -4.97
N ILE A 18 6.11 0.13 -5.66
CA ILE A 18 7.23 -0.63 -5.08
C ILE A 18 7.86 0.16 -3.92
N LEU A 19 8.14 1.45 -4.14
CA LEU A 19 8.68 2.34 -3.11
C LEU A 19 7.74 2.44 -1.91
N ALA A 20 6.43 2.54 -2.14
CA ALA A 20 5.44 2.60 -1.08
C ALA A 20 5.41 1.32 -0.24
N GLY A 21 5.53 0.14 -0.86
CA GLY A 21 5.63 -1.14 -0.15
C GLY A 21 6.83 -1.19 0.78
N ILE A 22 8.00 -0.74 0.30
CA ILE A 22 9.24 -0.66 1.10
C ILE A 22 9.07 0.31 2.27
N LEU A 23 8.63 1.55 1.98
CA LEU A 23 8.47 2.60 2.99
C LEU A 23 7.42 2.24 4.03
N ALA A 24 6.27 1.68 3.63
CA ALA A 24 5.23 1.23 4.54
C ALA A 24 5.73 0.08 5.43
N GLY A 25 6.56 -0.82 4.89
CA GLY A 25 7.31 -1.83 5.65
C GLY A 25 8.15 -1.22 6.76
N ILE A 26 9.06 -0.33 6.39
CA ILE A 26 10.01 0.32 7.32
C ILE A 26 9.27 1.15 8.39
N LYS A 27 8.23 1.88 7.97
CA LYS A 27 7.44 2.78 8.82
C LYS A 27 6.31 2.08 9.58
N ASN A 28 6.23 0.75 9.53
CA ASN A 28 5.23 -0.04 10.25
C ASN A 28 3.77 0.35 9.91
N ARG A 29 3.51 0.68 8.64
CA ARG A 29 2.18 1.07 8.13
C ARG A 29 1.56 -0.04 7.27
N ASP A 30 0.28 0.08 6.96
CA ASP A 30 -0.44 -0.91 6.14
C ASP A 30 0.16 -1.01 4.71
N LEU A 31 0.54 -2.22 4.26
CA LEU A 31 1.17 -2.38 2.94
C LEU A 31 0.18 -2.12 1.82
N SER A 32 -0.95 -2.83 1.85
CA SER A 32 -1.92 -2.89 0.76
C SER A 32 -2.49 -1.52 0.45
N TYR A 33 -2.82 -0.74 1.49
CA TYR A 33 -3.28 0.63 1.39
C TYR A 33 -2.25 1.51 0.67
N TRP A 34 -1.00 1.51 1.12
CA TRP A 34 0.01 2.40 0.58
C TRP A 34 0.50 2.02 -0.82
N ILE A 35 0.58 0.71 -1.12
CA ILE A 35 0.88 0.21 -2.46
C ILE A 35 -0.25 0.62 -3.42
N GLY A 36 -1.51 0.35 -3.07
CA GLY A 36 -2.65 0.65 -3.94
C GLY A 36 -2.80 2.14 -4.24
N TRP A 37 -2.72 2.99 -3.20
CA TRP A 37 -2.81 4.44 -3.40
C TRP A 37 -1.64 5.02 -4.20
N SER A 38 -0.43 4.48 -4.03
CA SER A 38 0.74 4.93 -4.80
C SER A 38 0.75 4.39 -6.23
N PHE A 39 -0.02 3.33 -6.54
CA PHE A 39 -0.25 2.92 -7.93
C PHE A 39 -1.21 3.88 -8.63
N LEU A 40 -2.34 4.19 -7.98
CA LEU A 40 -3.38 5.03 -8.56
C LEU A 40 -2.94 6.50 -8.65
N VAL A 41 -2.25 6.98 -7.61
CA VAL A 41 -1.76 8.35 -7.48
C VAL A 41 -0.26 8.27 -7.12
N PRO A 42 0.64 8.18 -8.10
CA PRO A 42 2.08 8.00 -7.87
C PRO A 42 2.71 8.96 -6.83
N PRO A 43 2.33 10.25 -6.78
CA PRO A 43 2.82 11.17 -5.76
C PRO A 43 2.47 10.81 -4.30
N ALA A 44 1.49 9.93 -4.05
CA ALA A 44 1.08 9.54 -2.69
C ALA A 44 2.23 8.94 -1.85
N VAL A 45 3.22 8.33 -2.50
CA VAL A 45 4.43 7.79 -1.85
C VAL A 45 5.24 8.86 -1.12
N ILE A 46 5.15 10.13 -1.56
CA ILE A 46 5.82 11.26 -0.92
C ILE A 46 5.26 11.47 0.50
N TRP A 47 3.96 11.29 0.68
CA TRP A 47 3.33 11.43 1.99
C TRP A 47 3.89 10.40 2.99
N LEU A 48 4.17 9.19 2.50
CA LEU A 48 4.82 8.13 3.27
C LEU A 48 6.21 8.55 3.77
N LEU A 49 7.00 9.29 2.98
CA LEU A 49 8.33 9.76 3.39
C LEU A 49 8.27 10.65 4.64
N PHE A 50 7.30 11.55 4.70
CA PHE A 50 7.14 12.50 5.81
C PHE A 50 6.48 11.90 7.05
N LEU A 51 5.68 10.85 6.89
CA LEU A 51 4.97 10.24 8.01
C LEU A 51 5.95 9.57 9.00
N PRO A 52 5.76 9.75 10.32
CA PRO A 52 6.56 9.05 11.31
C PRO A 52 6.25 7.55 11.29
N LYS A 53 7.21 6.76 11.78
CA LYS A 53 7.04 5.32 12.01
C LYS A 53 5.90 5.10 13.02
N TYR A 54 4.94 4.26 12.67
CA TYR A 54 3.84 3.91 13.55
C TYR A 54 4.35 3.07 14.72
N LYS A 55 4.01 3.47 15.96
CA LYS A 55 4.35 2.75 17.19
C LYS A 55 3.21 1.81 17.55
N GLY A 56 3.54 0.56 17.87
CA GLY A 56 2.55 -0.48 18.21
C GLY A 56 2.43 -1.57 17.15
N PRO A 57 1.45 -2.48 17.29
CA PRO A 57 1.21 -3.54 16.31
C PRO A 57 0.94 -2.95 14.93
N ARG A 58 1.57 -3.51 13.90
CA ARG A 58 1.33 -3.08 12.51
C ARG A 58 -0.17 -3.12 12.22
N PRO A 59 -0.77 -2.06 11.64
CA PRO A 59 -2.11 -2.16 11.08
C PRO A 59 -2.09 -3.29 10.04
N ARG A 60 -2.77 -4.38 10.35
CA ARG A 60 -2.93 -5.53 9.47
C ARG A 60 -4.42 -5.68 9.25
N GLN A 61 -4.82 -5.66 7.98
CA GLN A 61 -6.16 -6.06 7.62
C GLN A 61 -6.37 -7.51 8.12
N PRO A 62 -7.52 -7.82 8.76
CA PRO A 62 -7.84 -9.18 9.19
C PRO A 62 -7.70 -10.14 8.01
N ARG A 63 -7.18 -11.34 8.25
CA ARG A 63 -7.17 -12.36 7.20
C ARG A 63 -8.59 -12.79 6.90
N LEU A 64 -8.81 -13.35 5.70
CA LEU A 64 -10.11 -13.90 5.34
C LEU A 64 -10.57 -14.94 6.37
N ASP A 65 -9.68 -15.81 6.80
CA ASP A 65 -9.95 -16.81 7.86
C ASP A 65 -10.34 -16.17 9.20
N ASP A 66 -9.77 -15.00 9.54
CA ASP A 66 -10.11 -14.29 10.78
C ASP A 66 -11.52 -13.69 10.70
N ILE A 67 -11.92 -13.26 9.50
CA ILE A 67 -13.26 -12.73 9.22
C ILE A 67 -14.27 -13.89 9.23
N ASP A 68 -13.97 -14.98 8.53
CA ASP A 68 -14.82 -16.16 8.42
C ASP A 68 -15.09 -16.78 9.81
N ARG A 69 -14.06 -16.93 10.64
CA ARG A 69 -14.22 -17.40 12.03
C ARG A 69 -15.10 -16.48 12.88
N ARG A 70 -15.08 -15.16 12.64
CA ARG A 70 -15.91 -14.19 13.40
C ARG A 70 -17.36 -14.21 12.96
N GLU A 71 -17.61 -14.35 11.66
CA GLU A 71 -18.95 -14.29 11.08
C GLU A 71 -19.67 -15.64 11.13
N ASN A 72 -18.96 -16.74 10.85
CA ASN A 72 -19.54 -18.07 10.68
C ASN A 72 -19.22 -19.05 11.83
N GLY A 73 -18.37 -18.64 12.79
CA GLY A 73 -17.95 -19.47 13.93
C GLY A 73 -16.77 -20.39 13.61
N PRO A 74 -16.26 -21.16 14.59
CA PRO A 74 -15.26 -22.19 14.31
C PRO A 74 -15.88 -23.31 13.47
N LEU A 75 -15.22 -23.66 12.36
CA LEU A 75 -15.50 -24.89 11.59
C LEU A 75 -15.40 -26.13 12.49
#